data_AF-A0A1G8A338-F1
#
_entry.id   AF-A0A1G8A338-F1
#
_cell.length_a   1.000
_cell.length_b   1.000
_cell.length_c   1.000
_cell.angle_alpha   90.00
_cell.angle_beta   90.00
_cell.angle_gamma   90.00
#
_symmetry.space_group_name_H-M   'P 1'
#
loop_
_entity.id
_entity.type
_entity.pdbx_description
1 polymer ?
#
loop_
_entity_poly.entity_id
_entity_poly.type
_entity_poly.pdbx_seq_one_letter_code
_entity_poly.pdbx_strand_id
1 'polypeptide(L)'
;MVKRIDVHYGGTLYSIGEESFETFSAQVAAALDAGHGWIVVNDGEGAPRPAHLLISPGVPIALIPIPDESEPEAAAEGHFTP
;
A
#
# COMPACT_ATOMS: atom_id res chain seq x y z
N MET A 1 -13.54 1.95 -0.60
CA MET A 1 -12.58 2.79 0.17
C MET A 1 -11.26 2.01 0.36
N VAL A 2 -10.05 2.61 0.25
CA VAL A 2 -8.78 1.87 0.46
C VAL A 2 -8.54 1.68 1.95
N LYS A 3 -8.44 0.44 2.40
CA LYS A 3 -8.27 0.08 3.82
C LYS A 3 -6.82 -0.14 4.20
N ARG A 4 -6.02 -0.56 3.22
CA ARG A 4 -4.63 -0.94 3.42
C ARG A 4 -3.84 -0.74 2.13
N ILE A 5 -2.57 -0.44 2.25
CA ILE A 5 -1.62 -0.47 1.14
C ILE A 5 -0.61 -1.57 1.47
N ASP A 6 -0.51 -2.55 0.59
CA ASP A 6 0.55 -3.55 0.65
C ASP A 6 1.79 -2.95 -0.03
N VAL A 7 2.93 -3.01 0.66
CA VAL A 7 4.19 -2.37 0.25
C VAL A 7 5.23 -3.46 0.08
N HIS A 8 5.57 -3.78 -1.17
CA HIS A 8 6.72 -4.64 -1.44
C HIS A 8 7.97 -3.78 -1.55
N TYR A 9 8.94 -3.98 -0.67
CA TYR A 9 10.21 -3.24 -0.68
C TYR A 9 11.39 -4.21 -0.58
N GLY A 10 12.26 -4.20 -1.60
CA GLY A 10 13.45 -5.08 -1.62
C GLY A 10 13.10 -6.58 -1.61
N GLY A 11 11.90 -6.95 -2.05
CA GLY A 11 11.40 -8.33 -2.03
C GLY A 11 10.62 -8.72 -0.76
N THR A 12 10.59 -7.87 0.27
CA THR A 12 9.82 -8.10 1.50
C THR A 12 8.48 -7.38 1.46
N LEU A 13 7.43 -8.01 1.99
CA LEU A 13 6.09 -7.42 2.11
C LEU A 13 5.91 -6.70 3.45
N TYR A 14 5.39 -5.50 3.38
CA TYR A 14 4.96 -4.66 4.50
C TYR A 14 3.56 -4.11 4.23
N SER A 15 2.99 -3.38 5.18
CA SER A 15 1.67 -2.79 4.99
C SER A 15 1.50 -1.42 5.66
N ILE A 16 0.53 -0.64 5.20
CA ILE A 16 0.07 0.61 5.83
C ILE A 16 -1.45 0.58 5.90
N GLY A 17 -2.02 0.93 7.06
CA GLY A 17 -3.48 0.89 7.28
C GLY A 17 -4.16 2.27 7.44
N GLU A 18 -3.42 3.32 7.79
CA GLU A 18 -4.03 4.60 8.23
C GLU A 18 -3.82 5.76 7.24
N GLU A 19 -3.17 5.51 6.10
CA GLU A 19 -2.77 6.56 5.15
C GLU A 19 -3.35 6.33 3.75
N SER A 20 -3.60 7.43 3.03
CA SER A 20 -4.05 7.36 1.64
C SER A 20 -2.91 6.99 0.70
N PHE A 21 -3.25 6.35 -0.42
CA PHE A 21 -2.28 5.99 -1.45
C PHE A 21 -1.55 7.22 -2.01
N GLU A 22 -2.25 8.33 -2.24
CA GLU A 22 -1.62 9.55 -2.77
C GLU A 22 -0.60 10.13 -1.78
N THR A 23 -0.94 10.14 -0.49
CA THR A 23 -0.06 10.68 0.55
C THR A 23 1.19 9.81 0.68
N PHE A 24 1.01 8.49 0.72
CA PHE A 24 2.14 7.56 0.86
C PHE A 24 3.06 7.58 -0.37
N SER A 25 2.50 7.56 -1.57
CA SER A 25 3.30 7.64 -2.80
C SER A 25 4.07 8.95 -2.93
N ALA A 26 3.52 10.07 -2.46
CA ALA A 26 4.22 11.35 -2.40
C ALA A 26 5.40 11.32 -1.41
N GLN A 27 5.27 10.67 -0.26
CA GLN A 27 6.38 10.51 0.69
C GLN A 27 7.52 9.67 0.10
N VAL A 28 7.20 8.58 -0.59
CA VAL A 28 8.19 7.76 -1.30
C VAL A 28 8.92 8.59 -2.36
N ALA A 29 8.17 9.36 -3.17
CA ALA A 29 8.77 10.23 -4.18
C ALA A 29 9.70 11.28 -3.56
N ALA A 30 9.26 11.95 -2.49
CA ALA A 30 10.07 12.94 -1.77
C ALA A 30 11.37 12.33 -1.19
N ALA A 31 11.29 11.10 -0.66
CA ALA A 31 12.46 10.39 -0.16
C ALA A 31 13.46 10.06 -1.29
N LEU A 32 12.97 9.69 -2.48
CA LEU A 32 13.81 9.43 -3.64
C LEU A 32 14.44 10.70 -4.21
N ASP A 33 13.69 11.80 -4.26
CA ASP A 33 14.18 13.11 -4.72
C ASP A 33 15.28 13.66 -3.80
N ALA A 34 15.19 13.40 -2.49
CA ALA A 34 16.23 13.73 -1.52
C ALA A 34 17.45 12.79 -1.60
N GLY A 35 17.39 11.73 -2.41
CA GLY A 35 18.40 10.69 -2.56
C GLY A 35 18.24 9.52 -1.60
N HIS A 36 17.52 9.69 -0.48
CA HIS A 36 16.99 8.63 0.38
C HIS A 36 16.09 9.24 1.48
N GLY A 37 15.30 8.41 2.17
CA GLY A 37 14.50 8.86 3.30
C GLY A 37 13.94 7.71 4.13
N TRP A 38 13.69 7.98 5.42
CA TRP A 38 13.08 7.01 6.32
C TRP A 38 11.56 7.12 6.29
N ILE A 39 10.89 5.97 6.19
CA ILE A 39 9.44 5.84 6.24
C ILE A 39 9.08 4.74 7.23
N VAL A 40 7.97 4.92 7.96
CA VAL A 40 7.46 3.92 8.90
C VAL A 40 6.32 3.16 8.23
N VAL A 41 6.44 1.84 8.23
CA VAL A 41 5.42 0.90 7.75
C VAL A 41 5.12 -0.14 8.84
N ASN A 42 4.12 -0.98 8.62
CA ASN A 42 3.85 -2.12 9.48
C ASN A 42 4.46 -3.40 8.92
N ASP A 43 5.10 -4.17 9.80
CA ASP A 43 5.59 -5.52 9.56
C ASP A 43 4.77 -6.54 10.39
N GLY A 44 4.37 -7.63 9.74
CA GLY A 44 3.61 -8.72 10.34
C GLY A 44 2.11 -8.71 10.03
N GLU A 45 1.53 -9.90 9.94
CA GLU A 45 0.09 -10.13 9.75
C GLU A 45 -0.58 -10.32 11.13
N GLY A 46 -1.67 -9.59 11.40
CA GLY A 46 -2.47 -9.73 12.63
C GLY A 46 -1.96 -8.99 13.88
N ALA A 47 -0.66 -8.65 13.94
CA ALA A 47 -0.10 -7.80 15.00
C ALA A 47 0.89 -6.79 14.38
N PRO A 48 0.45 -5.58 14.01
CA PRO A 48 1.29 -4.62 13.32
C PRO A 48 2.46 -4.18 14.21
N ARG A 49 3.67 -4.34 13.70
CA ARG A 49 4.90 -3.85 14.33
C ARG A 49 5.49 -2.73 13.47
N PRO A 50 5.88 -1.58 14.04
CA PRO A 50 6.48 -0.52 13.26
C PRO A 50 7.84 -0.97 12.72
N ALA A 51 8.00 -0.90 11.41
CA ALA A 51 9.25 -1.12 10.69
C ALA A 51 9.70 0.19 10.04
N HIS A 52 10.96 0.57 10.27
CA HIS A 52 11.56 1.76 9.67
C HIS A 52 12.27 1.34 8.38
N LEU A 53 11.69 1.69 7.23
CA LEU A 53 12.26 1.43 5.92
C LEU A 53 13.09 2.63 5.47
N LEU A 54 14.34 2.37 5.07
CA LEU A 54 15.14 3.35 4.35
C LEU A 54 14.80 3.24 2.86
N ILE A 55 13.98 4.15 2.36
CA ILE A 55 13.74 4.28 0.93
C ILE A 55 15.01 4.83 0.28
N SER A 56 15.50 4.11 -0.72
CA SER A 56 16.75 4.42 -1.41
C SER A 56 16.66 4.09 -2.91
N PRO A 57 17.35 4.85 -3.78
CA PRO A 57 17.45 4.56 -5.20
C PRO A 57 17.98 3.15 -5.48
N GLY A 58 17.42 2.50 -6.50
CA GLY A 58 17.86 1.17 -6.94
C GLY A 58 17.24 -0.01 -6.17
N VAL A 59 16.46 0.23 -5.11
CA VAL A 59 15.66 -0.83 -4.47
C VAL A 59 14.26 -0.87 -5.10
N PRO A 60 13.83 -2.02 -5.65
CA PRO A 60 12.49 -2.16 -6.18
C PRO A 60 11.42 -1.92 -5.10
N ILE A 61 10.41 -1.13 -5.45
CA ILE A 61 9.24 -0.87 -4.62
C ILE A 61 7.95 -1.04 -5.43
N ALA A 62 6.94 -1.68 -4.84
CA ALA A 62 5.58 -1.72 -5.36
C ALA A 62 4.59 -1.33 -4.27
N LEU A 63 3.63 -0.48 -4.62
CA LEU A 63 2.56 0.01 -3.74
C LEU A 63 1.22 -0.52 -4.27
N ILE A 64 0.52 -1.33 -3.48
CA ILE A 64 -0.69 -2.03 -3.91
C ILE A 64 -1.84 -1.63 -2.98
N PRO A 65 -2.72 -0.70 -3.39
CA PRO A 65 -3.89 -0.34 -2.59
C PRO A 65 -4.90 -1.49 -2.56
N ILE A 66 -5.32 -1.89 -1.38
CA ILE A 66 -6.32 -2.94 -1.14
C ILE A 66 -7.66 -2.26 -0.77
N PRO A 67 -8.71 -2.40 -1.60
CA PRO A 67 -10.04 -1.89 -1.29
C PRO A 67 -10.66 -2.68 -0.11
N ASP A 68 -11.49 -2.01 0.69
CA ASP A 68 -12.31 -2.65 1.72
C ASP A 68 -13.39 -3.52 1.06
N GLU A 69 -13.48 -4.81 1.42
CA GLU A 69 -14.48 -5.76 0.93
C GLU A 69 -15.92 -5.46 1.42
N SER A 70 -16.12 -4.36 2.16
CA SER A 70 -17.43 -3.94 2.69
C SER A 70 -18.35 -3.27 1.64
N GLU A 71 -17.97 -3.23 0.37
CA GLU A 71 -18.85 -2.83 -0.73
C GLU A 71 -19.38 -4.11 -1.41
N PRO A 72 -20.71 -4.39 -1.36
CA PRO A 72 -21.25 -5.52 -2.10
C PRO A 72 -20.94 -5.29 -3.58
N GLU A 73 -20.32 -6.31 -4.18
CA GLU A 73 -20.16 -6.44 -5.62
C GLU A 73 -21.50 -6.09 -6.27
N ALA A 74 -21.57 -4.92 -6.90
CA ALA A 74 -22.75 -4.47 -7.61
C ALA A 74 -23.10 -5.59 -8.58
N ALA A 75 -24.18 -6.28 -8.25
CA ALA A 75 -24.61 -7.48 -8.91
C ALA A 75 -24.49 -7.27 -10.43
N ALA A 76 -23.63 -8.06 -11.06
CA ALA A 76 -23.77 -8.35 -12.47
C ALA A 76 -25.04 -9.20 -12.63
N GLU A 77 -26.20 -8.58 -12.40
CA GLU A 77 -27.48 -9.05 -12.91
C GLU A 77 -27.39 -8.89 -14.42
N GLY A 78 -26.79 -9.90 -15.06
CA GLY A 78 -27.05 -10.21 -16.44
C GLY A 78 -28.54 -10.47 -16.58
N HIS A 79 -29.29 -9.41 -16.85
CA HIS A 79 -30.67 -9.48 -17.31
C HIS A 79 -30.65 -10.16 -18.67
N PHE A 80 -30.71 -11.49 -18.67
CA PHE A 80 -31.05 -12.28 -19.84
C PHE A 80 -32.55 -12.10 -20.07
N THR A 81 -32.92 -11.22 -20.99
CA THR A 81 -34.29 -11.16 -21.51
C THR A 81 -34.45 -12.26 -22.57
N PRO A 82 -35.45 -13.16 -22.44
CA PRO A 82 -35.65 -14.28 -23.37
C PRO A 82 -36.09 -13.85 -24.76
#